data_AF-A0A5M5C5X8-F1
#
_entry.id   AF-A0A5M5C5X8-F1
#
_cell.length_a   1.000
_cell.length_b   1.000
_cell.length_c   1.000
_cell.angle_alpha   90.00
_cell.angle_beta   90.00
_cell.angle_gamma   90.00
#
_symmetry.space_group_name_H-M   'P 1'
#
loop_
_entity.id
_entity.type
_entity.pdbx_description
1 polymer ?
#
loop_
_entity_poly.entity_id
_entity_poly.type
_entity_poly.pdbx_seq_one_letter_code
_entity_poly.pdbx_strand_id
1 'polypeptide(L)'
;MKIKRLLNLILCLPITLNVLAQDNWQLVWSDEFNTDGALDSSVWNFEQGYARNEEAQWYQADNAVCKDGCLVIEARKEENRKNPLYVSGSNDWRKRRELIEYTSSSVTTAGKKEFLYGRFEVKARIPVAKGAWPAIWTLGSGMEWPSCGEIDIMEYYQIKGVPHILANAAWGKDRQWDAQWDSQATPYSHFTDKDPDWASKFHIWRMDWDEEAIKLYLDDELLNEIPLKNTVNGKIGKGTNPFTRPQYLLLNLAIGGINGGPIDEAALPMKYEIDYVRVYQKEKEIVSGKVWRDTDGNVINAHGGGILFHKGTYYWFGEHRPDTGFVTEKGVNCYSSTNLCDWKYEGISLSVSDKAGSDIEKGCIMERPKVIYNEKTGKFVMWLHLELKGQGYGPARAAVAVSDSPVGPYRFIRSSRVNPGVFPINMTKKERNTKWNFEEYKKWWTPEWHKAIESGMFVHRDLKGGQMSRDMTLFVDDDGKAYHIYSSEDNLTLQIAELTDDYLSHSGKYIRIFPGGHNEAPAIFKKDATYWMITSGCTGWEPNKARLLTATSIMGEWRQLPNPCIGKDAEKTFGGQSTYILPLSGQKDQFVFMADMWRPQSLSDSRYIWLPVRFDEKGTPFIEWIDRWNPY
;
A
#
# COMPACT_ATOMS: atom_id res chain seq x y z
N MET A 1 22.14 2.27 -77.96
CA MET A 1 21.04 1.42 -77.42
C MET A 1 21.26 1.28 -75.90
N LYS A 2 20.37 1.91 -75.12
CA LYS A 2 20.16 1.87 -73.65
C LYS A 2 21.36 2.09 -72.70
N ILE A 3 21.47 3.36 -72.28
CA ILE A 3 22.01 3.84 -71.01
C ILE A 3 21.18 3.27 -69.85
N LYS A 4 21.81 2.64 -68.84
CA LYS A 4 21.17 2.35 -67.54
C LYS A 4 21.64 3.39 -66.52
N ARG A 5 20.66 4.15 -66.01
CA ARG A 5 20.80 5.20 -64.99
C ARG A 5 21.03 4.60 -63.60
N LEU A 6 21.84 5.31 -62.82
CA LEU A 6 21.93 5.29 -61.36
C LEU A 6 20.53 5.31 -60.71
N LEU A 7 20.35 4.52 -59.64
CA LEU A 7 19.44 4.86 -58.55
C LEU A 7 20.23 4.78 -57.24
N ASN A 8 20.49 5.95 -56.64
CA ASN A 8 20.95 6.08 -55.26
C ASN A 8 19.78 5.70 -54.34
N LEU A 9 19.97 4.66 -53.53
CA LEU A 9 19.04 4.31 -52.47
C LEU A 9 19.35 5.22 -51.26
N ILE A 10 18.61 6.31 -51.14
CA ILE A 10 18.58 7.13 -49.93
C ILE A 10 17.76 6.36 -48.90
N LEU A 11 18.45 5.79 -47.91
CA LEU A 11 17.84 5.18 -46.74
C LEU A 11 17.28 6.30 -45.85
N CYS A 12 15.99 6.64 -46.01
CA CYS A 12 15.29 7.46 -45.02
C CYS A 12 15.13 6.64 -43.73
N LEU A 13 15.97 6.90 -42.73
CA LEU A 13 15.65 6.52 -41.35
C LEU A 13 14.38 7.27 -40.91
N PRO A 14 13.34 6.59 -40.38
CA PRO A 14 12.31 7.28 -39.65
C PRO A 14 12.92 7.79 -38.34
N ILE A 15 13.10 9.11 -38.25
CA ILE A 15 13.26 9.79 -36.96
C ILE A 15 11.89 9.69 -36.29
N THR A 16 11.70 8.66 -35.47
CA THR A 16 10.58 8.63 -34.52
C THR A 16 10.87 9.68 -33.45
N LEU A 17 10.25 10.85 -33.59
CA LEU A 17 10.02 11.74 -32.47
C LEU A 17 9.20 10.96 -31.44
N ASN A 18 9.86 10.40 -30.43
CA ASN A 18 9.20 10.02 -29.19
C ASN A 18 8.94 11.29 -28.39
N VAL A 19 7.82 11.94 -28.69
CA VAL A 19 7.15 12.84 -27.76
C VAL A 19 5.74 12.29 -27.60
N LEU A 20 5.53 11.59 -26.49
CA LEU A 20 4.46 11.79 -25.51
C LEU A 20 4.70 10.74 -24.41
N ALA A 21 4.62 11.18 -23.15
CA ALA A 21 4.71 10.30 -22.00
C ALA A 21 3.75 9.13 -22.20
N GLN A 22 4.27 7.91 -22.23
CA GLN A 22 3.44 6.73 -22.19
C GLN A 22 2.87 6.72 -20.77
N ASP A 23 1.62 7.15 -20.61
CA ASP A 23 0.96 7.13 -19.31
C ASP A 23 1.03 5.70 -18.75
N ASN A 24 1.56 5.52 -17.53
CA ASN A 24 1.78 4.23 -16.87
C ASN A 24 0.48 3.46 -16.49
N TRP A 25 -0.61 3.65 -17.24
CA TRP A 25 -1.90 2.99 -17.02
C TRP A 25 -1.89 1.55 -17.53
N GLN A 26 -2.22 0.59 -16.66
CA GLN A 26 -2.40 -0.83 -16.99
C GLN A 26 -3.88 -1.21 -16.89
N LEU A 27 -4.39 -1.96 -17.85
CA LEU A 27 -5.77 -2.46 -17.82
C LEU A 27 -5.92 -3.45 -16.66
N VAL A 28 -6.72 -3.08 -15.64
CA VAL A 28 -6.95 -3.92 -14.44
C VAL A 28 -8.31 -4.62 -14.48
N TRP A 29 -9.27 -4.10 -15.24
CA TRP A 29 -10.57 -4.74 -15.44
C TRP A 29 -11.23 -4.23 -16.73
N SER A 30 -12.02 -5.09 -17.37
CA SER A 30 -12.88 -4.73 -18.50
C SER A 30 -14.13 -5.59 -18.55
N ASP A 31 -15.18 -5.06 -19.17
CA ASP A 31 -16.30 -5.82 -19.70
C ASP A 31 -16.56 -5.34 -21.13
N GLU A 32 -16.47 -6.27 -22.08
CA GLU A 32 -16.57 -6.01 -23.52
C GLU A 32 -17.93 -6.48 -24.07
N PHE A 33 -18.83 -6.98 -23.21
CA PHE A 33 -20.20 -7.40 -23.54
C PHE A 33 -20.36 -8.34 -24.76
N ASN A 34 -19.30 -9.11 -25.08
CA ASN A 34 -19.23 -9.97 -26.27
C ASN A 34 -20.06 -11.27 -26.19
N THR A 35 -20.69 -11.54 -25.04
CA THR A 35 -21.53 -12.73 -24.86
C THR A 35 -22.99 -12.31 -24.92
N ASP A 36 -23.69 -12.70 -25.98
CA ASP A 36 -25.13 -12.41 -26.12
C ASP A 36 -25.96 -13.00 -24.97
N GLY A 37 -26.93 -12.24 -24.47
CA GLY A 37 -27.84 -12.65 -23.41
C GLY A 37 -27.81 -11.72 -22.19
N ALA A 38 -28.04 -12.31 -21.01
CA ALA A 38 -28.04 -11.55 -19.75
C ALA A 38 -26.61 -11.13 -19.35
N LEU A 39 -26.47 -10.01 -18.66
CA LEU A 39 -25.19 -9.57 -18.10
C LEU A 39 -24.63 -10.60 -17.11
N ASP A 40 -23.31 -10.65 -16.99
CA ASP A 40 -22.64 -11.49 -16.01
C ASP A 40 -23.03 -11.08 -14.58
N SER A 41 -23.84 -11.92 -13.94
CA SER A 41 -24.28 -11.74 -12.55
C SER A 41 -23.13 -11.80 -11.53
N SER A 42 -21.91 -12.23 -11.90
CA SER A 42 -20.73 -12.12 -11.06
C SER A 42 -20.18 -10.69 -10.98
N VAL A 43 -20.58 -9.81 -11.92
CA VAL A 43 -20.12 -8.43 -12.05
C VAL A 43 -21.25 -7.43 -11.81
N TRP A 44 -22.41 -7.65 -12.43
CA TRP A 44 -23.49 -6.66 -12.48
C TRP A 44 -24.67 -7.03 -11.58
N ASN A 45 -25.18 -6.05 -10.84
CA ASN A 45 -26.45 -6.06 -10.12
C ASN A 45 -27.47 -5.24 -10.91
N PHE A 46 -28.75 -5.40 -10.58
CA PHE A 46 -29.84 -4.61 -11.15
C PHE A 46 -30.58 -3.86 -10.04
N GLU A 47 -30.88 -2.59 -10.27
CA GLU A 47 -31.90 -1.92 -9.47
C GLU A 47 -33.29 -2.38 -9.89
N GLN A 48 -34.22 -2.39 -8.93
CA GLN A 48 -35.58 -2.90 -9.15
C GLN A 48 -36.62 -1.88 -8.68
N GLY A 49 -37.58 -1.59 -9.55
CA GLY A 49 -38.69 -0.69 -9.26
C GLY A 49 -38.37 0.79 -9.39
N TYR A 50 -39.15 1.62 -8.71
CA TYR A 50 -38.95 3.07 -8.69
C TYR A 50 -37.83 3.45 -7.69
N ALA A 51 -36.66 3.80 -8.20
CA ALA A 51 -35.47 4.04 -7.37
C ALA A 51 -35.41 5.47 -6.81
N ARG A 52 -35.26 6.48 -7.67
CA ARG A 52 -34.88 7.85 -7.28
C ARG A 52 -35.48 8.91 -8.23
N ASN A 53 -35.25 10.18 -7.90
CA ASN A 53 -35.47 11.37 -8.75
C ASN A 53 -36.85 11.52 -9.42
N GLU A 54 -37.88 10.90 -8.84
CA GLU A 54 -39.24 10.80 -9.42
C GLU A 54 -39.27 10.28 -10.87
N GLU A 55 -38.24 9.54 -11.28
CA GLU A 55 -38.08 9.01 -12.63
C GLU A 55 -39.31 8.19 -13.06
N ALA A 56 -39.65 8.22 -14.35
CA ALA A 56 -40.93 7.68 -14.83
C ALA A 56 -40.93 6.14 -14.91
N GLN A 57 -39.78 5.55 -15.17
CA GLN A 57 -39.62 4.13 -15.43
C GLN A 57 -39.54 3.26 -14.17
N TRP A 58 -40.03 2.03 -14.30
CA TRP A 58 -39.75 0.93 -13.37
C TRP A 58 -38.46 0.23 -13.80
N TYR A 59 -37.43 0.23 -12.94
CA TYR A 59 -36.19 -0.48 -13.23
C TYR A 59 -36.36 -2.00 -13.11
N GLN A 60 -35.78 -2.74 -14.05
CA GLN A 60 -35.76 -4.20 -14.05
C GLN A 60 -34.67 -4.76 -14.99
N ALA A 61 -34.32 -6.04 -14.80
CA ALA A 61 -33.26 -6.70 -15.57
C ALA A 61 -33.59 -6.88 -17.06
N ASP A 62 -34.85 -7.17 -17.41
CA ASP A 62 -35.29 -7.49 -18.79
C ASP A 62 -35.10 -6.35 -19.82
N ASN A 63 -34.74 -5.16 -19.35
CA ASN A 63 -34.45 -3.99 -20.15
C ASN A 63 -32.95 -3.83 -20.45
N ALA A 64 -32.09 -4.72 -19.99
CA ALA A 64 -30.65 -4.70 -20.25
C ALA A 64 -30.19 -6.06 -20.79
N VAL A 65 -29.63 -6.06 -22.00
CA VAL A 65 -29.21 -7.29 -22.70
C VAL A 65 -27.89 -7.05 -23.42
N CYS A 66 -26.96 -8.00 -23.32
CA CYS A 66 -25.78 -8.04 -24.19
C CYS A 66 -26.21 -8.58 -25.55
N LYS A 67 -25.92 -7.83 -26.61
CA LYS A 67 -26.26 -8.21 -27.98
C LYS A 67 -25.30 -7.55 -28.96
N ASP A 68 -24.80 -8.32 -29.92
CA ASP A 68 -23.97 -7.82 -31.03
C ASP A 68 -22.70 -7.08 -30.54
N GLY A 69 -22.12 -7.55 -29.42
CA GLY A 69 -20.94 -6.94 -28.79
C GLY A 69 -21.21 -5.66 -28.01
N CYS A 70 -22.46 -5.37 -27.64
CA CYS A 70 -22.82 -4.23 -26.79
C CYS A 70 -23.74 -4.65 -25.66
N LEU A 71 -23.63 -4.00 -24.51
CA LEU A 71 -24.74 -3.89 -23.57
C LEU A 71 -25.75 -2.90 -24.12
N VAL A 72 -27.00 -3.33 -24.29
CA VAL A 72 -28.12 -2.49 -24.71
C VAL A 72 -29.09 -2.33 -23.56
N ILE A 73 -29.21 -1.12 -23.03
CA ILE A 73 -30.26 -0.72 -22.08
C ILE A 73 -31.39 -0.02 -22.86
N GLU A 74 -32.60 -0.57 -22.79
CA GLU A 74 -33.74 -0.10 -23.56
C GLU A 74 -34.86 0.42 -22.65
N ALA A 75 -35.23 1.69 -22.82
CA ALA A 75 -36.42 2.25 -22.19
C ALA A 75 -37.65 1.95 -23.07
N ARG A 76 -38.69 1.33 -22.49
CA ARG A 76 -39.89 0.86 -23.20
C ARG A 76 -41.14 1.47 -22.60
N LYS A 77 -42.18 1.61 -23.44
CA LYS A 77 -43.54 1.87 -22.99
C LYS A 77 -44.22 0.55 -22.62
N GLU A 78 -44.95 0.55 -21.52
CA GLU A 78 -45.72 -0.60 -21.05
C GLU A 78 -47.22 -0.34 -21.23
N GLU A 79 -47.98 -1.38 -21.55
CA GLU A 79 -49.43 -1.29 -21.69
C GLU A 79 -50.12 -1.98 -20.51
N ASN A 80 -50.93 -1.22 -19.76
CA ASN A 80 -51.81 -1.73 -18.71
C ASN A 80 -51.12 -2.55 -17.61
N ARG A 81 -49.80 -2.37 -17.40
CA ARG A 81 -49.05 -3.08 -16.36
C ARG A 81 -49.34 -2.46 -15.00
N LYS A 82 -49.91 -3.24 -14.08
CA LYS A 82 -50.21 -2.78 -12.72
C LYS A 82 -48.95 -2.50 -11.92
N ASN A 83 -48.92 -1.38 -11.20
CA ASN A 83 -47.88 -1.09 -10.23
C ASN A 83 -48.13 -1.88 -8.93
N PRO A 84 -47.25 -2.83 -8.54
CA PRO A 84 -47.45 -3.62 -7.32
C PRO A 84 -47.31 -2.79 -6.04
N LEU A 85 -46.76 -1.58 -6.12
CA LEU A 85 -46.63 -0.65 -4.99
C LEU A 85 -47.84 0.27 -4.83
N TYR A 86 -48.83 0.20 -5.74
CA TYR A 86 -49.93 1.15 -5.77
C TYR A 86 -50.76 1.11 -4.48
N VAL A 87 -51.00 2.30 -3.92
CA VAL A 87 -51.89 2.52 -2.79
C VAL A 87 -52.75 3.75 -3.10
N SER A 88 -54.06 3.52 -3.22
CA SER A 88 -55.03 4.59 -3.47
C SER A 88 -54.89 5.73 -2.44
N GLY A 89 -54.73 6.96 -2.92
CA GLY A 89 -54.58 8.16 -2.08
C GLY A 89 -53.21 8.36 -1.44
N SER A 90 -52.18 7.57 -1.81
CA SER A 90 -50.83 7.76 -1.28
C SER A 90 -50.19 9.07 -1.79
N ASN A 91 -49.43 9.74 -0.91
CA ASN A 91 -48.59 10.89 -1.29
C ASN A 91 -47.17 10.48 -1.74
N ASP A 92 -46.80 9.20 -1.59
CA ASP A 92 -45.53 8.68 -2.09
C ASP A 92 -45.62 8.56 -3.62
N TRP A 93 -44.72 9.26 -4.32
CA TRP A 93 -44.73 9.32 -5.78
C TRP A 93 -44.63 7.93 -6.44
N ARG A 94 -44.02 6.96 -5.76
CA ARG A 94 -43.89 5.58 -6.22
C ARG A 94 -45.19 4.80 -6.10
N LYS A 95 -46.01 5.12 -5.08
CA LYS A 95 -47.22 4.38 -4.70
C LYS A 95 -48.50 5.04 -5.23
N ARG A 96 -48.46 6.31 -5.64
CA ARG A 96 -49.62 7.01 -6.21
C ARG A 96 -49.92 6.63 -7.66
N ARG A 97 -48.95 6.06 -8.36
CA ARG A 97 -49.06 5.63 -9.76
C ARG A 97 -49.77 4.28 -9.82
N GLU A 98 -50.92 4.20 -10.48
CA GLU A 98 -51.68 2.94 -10.58
C GLU A 98 -51.00 1.94 -11.54
N LEU A 99 -50.35 2.45 -12.58
CA LEU A 99 -49.70 1.67 -13.62
C LEU A 99 -48.19 1.92 -13.64
N ILE A 100 -47.46 0.90 -14.08
CA ILE A 100 -46.10 1.04 -14.59
C ILE A 100 -46.25 1.39 -16.06
N GLU A 101 -46.03 2.66 -16.41
CA GLU A 101 -46.19 3.15 -17.78
C GLU A 101 -44.92 2.95 -18.62
N TYR A 102 -43.76 2.86 -17.96
CA TYR A 102 -42.47 2.71 -18.61
C TYR A 102 -41.56 1.76 -17.85
N THR A 103 -40.68 1.08 -18.57
CA THR A 103 -39.61 0.25 -18.00
C THR A 103 -38.25 0.64 -18.56
N SER A 104 -37.20 0.41 -17.77
CA SER A 104 -35.80 0.56 -18.19
C SER A 104 -34.90 -0.26 -17.26
N SER A 105 -33.58 -0.12 -17.37
CA SER A 105 -32.62 -0.76 -16.48
C SER A 105 -31.60 0.21 -15.90
N SER A 106 -31.12 -0.13 -14.70
CA SER A 106 -29.94 0.44 -14.07
C SER A 106 -29.11 -0.72 -13.54
N VAL A 107 -27.87 -0.82 -14.02
CA VAL A 107 -26.92 -1.86 -13.63
C VAL A 107 -25.80 -1.28 -12.79
N THR A 108 -25.35 -2.02 -11.79
CA THR A 108 -24.30 -1.55 -10.87
C THR A 108 -23.26 -2.64 -10.58
N THR A 109 -22.03 -2.23 -10.30
CA THR A 109 -20.95 -3.13 -9.86
C THR A 109 -20.80 -3.23 -8.33
N ALA A 110 -21.74 -2.63 -7.58
CA ALA A 110 -21.71 -2.53 -6.12
C ALA A 110 -21.44 -3.88 -5.43
N GLY A 111 -20.46 -3.91 -4.51
CA GLY A 111 -20.08 -5.13 -3.79
C GLY A 111 -19.43 -6.22 -4.64
N LYS A 112 -19.15 -5.98 -5.92
CA LYS A 112 -18.55 -6.94 -6.86
C LYS A 112 -17.26 -6.39 -7.48
N LYS A 113 -17.30 -5.19 -8.05
CA LYS A 113 -16.13 -4.46 -8.58
C LYS A 113 -16.16 -3.03 -8.06
N GLU A 114 -15.14 -2.68 -7.29
CA GLU A 114 -14.94 -1.35 -6.72
C GLU A 114 -13.48 -0.95 -6.93
N PHE A 115 -13.24 0.29 -7.33
CA PHE A 115 -11.90 0.79 -7.64
C PHE A 115 -11.65 2.10 -6.90
N LEU A 116 -10.45 2.23 -6.33
CA LEU A 116 -9.92 3.50 -5.85
C LEU A 116 -8.89 4.01 -6.85
N TYR A 117 -9.16 5.18 -7.43
CA TYR A 117 -8.38 5.77 -8.53
C TYR A 117 -8.38 4.90 -9.79
N GLY A 118 -8.11 5.54 -10.92
CA GLY A 118 -8.08 4.87 -12.20
C GLY A 118 -8.39 5.79 -13.37
N ARG A 119 -8.07 5.31 -14.56
CA ARG A 119 -8.71 5.74 -15.80
C ARG A 119 -9.89 4.82 -16.07
N PHE A 120 -11.10 5.38 -16.11
CA PHE A 120 -12.30 4.67 -16.52
C PHE A 120 -12.62 5.13 -17.93
N GLU A 121 -12.80 4.18 -18.84
CA GLU A 121 -13.26 4.44 -20.21
C GLU A 121 -14.53 3.64 -20.46
N VAL A 122 -15.60 4.34 -20.80
CA VAL A 122 -16.85 3.73 -21.23
C VAL A 122 -17.10 4.19 -22.65
N LYS A 123 -17.09 3.27 -23.60
CA LYS A 123 -17.43 3.60 -24.99
C LYS A 123 -18.91 3.33 -25.20
N ALA A 124 -19.68 4.38 -25.43
CA ALA A 124 -21.13 4.26 -25.50
C ALA A 124 -21.78 5.28 -26.45
N ARG A 125 -22.95 4.90 -26.97
CA ARG A 125 -23.88 5.73 -27.72
C ARG A 125 -25.15 5.94 -26.88
N ILE A 126 -25.51 7.20 -26.64
CA ILE A 126 -26.63 7.56 -25.77
C ILE A 126 -27.88 7.98 -26.55
N PRO A 127 -29.10 7.74 -26.03
CA PRO A 127 -30.30 8.34 -26.58
C PRO A 127 -30.37 9.83 -26.21
N VAL A 128 -30.61 10.69 -27.19
CA VAL A 128 -30.69 12.15 -27.01
C VAL A 128 -32.12 12.72 -27.15
N ALA A 129 -33.12 11.85 -27.29
CA ALA A 129 -34.51 12.26 -27.40
C ALA A 129 -35.00 12.98 -26.13
N LYS A 130 -36.04 13.80 -26.28
CA LYS A 130 -36.64 14.52 -25.15
C LYS A 130 -37.17 13.52 -24.11
N GLY A 131 -36.84 13.75 -22.84
CA GLY A 131 -37.17 12.83 -21.75
C GLY A 131 -36.12 11.76 -21.48
N ALA A 132 -35.10 11.58 -22.32
CA ALA A 132 -34.00 10.67 -22.03
C ALA A 132 -33.07 11.22 -20.93
N TRP A 133 -32.66 10.36 -20.02
CA TRP A 133 -31.65 10.64 -18.99
C TRP A 133 -30.69 9.45 -18.81
N PRO A 134 -29.83 9.16 -19.79
CA PRO A 134 -28.74 8.20 -19.65
C PRO A 134 -27.64 8.75 -18.74
N ALA A 135 -27.01 7.86 -17.97
CA ALA A 135 -25.89 8.23 -17.10
C ALA A 135 -24.83 7.13 -17.00
N ILE A 136 -23.57 7.58 -16.88
CA ILE A 136 -22.38 6.83 -16.49
C ILE A 136 -21.83 7.51 -15.25
N TRP A 137 -21.89 6.83 -14.11
CA TRP A 137 -21.55 7.45 -12.85
C TRP A 137 -21.01 6.45 -11.85
N THR A 138 -20.35 6.95 -10.82
CA THR A 138 -19.78 6.13 -9.75
C THR A 138 -20.28 6.60 -8.40
N LEU A 139 -20.40 5.66 -7.46
CA LEU A 139 -20.82 5.93 -6.09
C LEU A 139 -19.90 5.20 -5.09
N GLY A 140 -19.59 5.86 -3.98
CA GLY A 140 -18.72 5.29 -2.96
C GLY A 140 -19.45 4.28 -2.08
N SER A 141 -18.71 3.29 -1.59
CA SER A 141 -19.23 2.35 -0.58
C SER A 141 -18.99 2.88 0.85
N GLY A 142 -19.83 2.42 1.79
CA GLY A 142 -19.58 2.59 3.23
C GLY A 142 -20.11 3.86 3.93
N MET A 143 -20.73 4.80 3.21
CA MET A 143 -21.44 5.95 3.79
C MET A 143 -22.77 6.22 3.08
N GLU A 144 -23.66 6.99 3.71
CA GLU A 144 -24.87 7.47 3.05
C GLU A 144 -24.55 8.57 2.04
N TRP A 145 -25.27 8.59 0.92
CA TRP A 145 -25.22 9.71 -0.02
C TRP A 145 -25.65 11.02 0.66
N PRO A 146 -24.99 12.15 0.38
CA PRO A 146 -23.87 12.34 -0.56
C PRO A 146 -22.48 12.14 0.06
N SER A 147 -22.38 11.78 1.34
CA SER A 147 -21.07 11.63 2.01
C SER A 147 -20.23 10.46 1.50
N CYS A 148 -20.84 9.50 0.80
CA CYS A 148 -20.10 8.47 0.06
C CYS A 148 -19.38 8.96 -1.19
N GLY A 149 -19.69 10.17 -1.68
CA GLY A 149 -19.19 10.67 -2.94
C GLY A 149 -19.94 10.10 -4.15
N GLU A 150 -20.13 10.95 -5.13
CA GLU A 150 -20.72 10.66 -6.44
C GLU A 150 -19.86 11.31 -7.52
N ILE A 151 -19.58 10.60 -8.60
CA ILE A 151 -18.92 11.16 -9.79
C ILE A 151 -19.75 10.82 -11.00
N ASP A 152 -20.32 11.84 -11.64
CA ASP A 152 -21.04 11.72 -12.90
C ASP A 152 -20.05 11.90 -14.04
N ILE A 153 -19.54 10.78 -14.57
CA ILE A 153 -18.65 10.78 -15.74
C ILE A 153 -19.43 11.35 -16.95
N MET A 154 -20.71 11.01 -17.04
CA MET A 154 -21.66 11.57 -18.00
C MET A 154 -23.07 11.49 -17.45
N GLU A 155 -23.81 12.59 -17.53
CA GLU A 155 -25.27 12.58 -17.62
C GLU A 155 -25.74 13.37 -18.85
N TYR A 156 -26.91 13.03 -19.37
CA TYR A 156 -27.59 13.83 -20.38
C TYR A 156 -29.01 14.16 -19.94
N TYR A 157 -29.39 15.44 -19.90
CA TYR A 157 -30.78 15.87 -19.72
C TYR A 157 -30.97 17.34 -20.11
N GLN A 158 -32.20 17.86 -19.99
CA GLN A 158 -32.55 19.23 -20.38
C GLN A 158 -32.52 20.21 -19.20
N ILE A 159 -31.68 21.23 -19.28
CA ILE A 159 -31.69 22.38 -18.37
C ILE A 159 -32.50 23.49 -19.02
N LYS A 160 -33.65 23.83 -18.44
CA LYS A 160 -34.59 24.84 -18.96
C LYS A 160 -34.97 24.60 -20.43
N GLY A 161 -35.15 23.33 -20.80
CA GLY A 161 -35.54 22.90 -22.16
C GLY A 161 -34.40 22.80 -23.16
N VAL A 162 -33.15 23.09 -22.74
CA VAL A 162 -31.97 22.96 -23.59
C VAL A 162 -31.21 21.68 -23.20
N PRO A 163 -30.91 20.76 -24.13
CA PRO A 163 -30.16 19.54 -23.85
C PRO A 163 -28.70 19.83 -23.50
N HIS A 164 -28.19 19.17 -22.45
CA HIS A 164 -26.82 19.30 -21.98
C HIS A 164 -26.20 17.94 -21.71
N ILE A 165 -24.88 17.87 -21.87
CA ILE A 165 -24.01 16.84 -21.30
C ILE A 165 -23.45 17.39 -19.99
N LEU A 166 -23.55 16.63 -18.91
CA LEU A 166 -23.05 17.02 -17.61
C LEU A 166 -21.91 16.10 -17.16
N ALA A 167 -20.95 16.70 -16.46
CA ALA A 167 -19.80 16.03 -15.87
C ALA A 167 -19.56 16.63 -14.48
N ASN A 168 -19.91 15.89 -13.44
CA ASN A 168 -20.05 16.43 -12.08
C ASN A 168 -19.36 15.55 -11.03
N ALA A 169 -19.14 16.13 -9.86
CA ALA A 169 -18.96 15.36 -8.64
C ALA A 169 -19.76 15.96 -7.48
N ALA A 170 -20.26 15.10 -6.59
CA ALA A 170 -21.03 15.47 -5.41
C ALA A 170 -20.42 14.87 -4.13
N TRP A 171 -20.38 15.67 -3.07
CA TRP A 171 -20.00 15.21 -1.72
C TRP A 171 -20.85 15.88 -0.64
N GLY A 172 -20.80 15.38 0.59
CA GLY A 172 -21.72 15.83 1.63
C GLY A 172 -21.32 17.11 2.35
N LYS A 173 -22.34 17.91 2.67
CA LYS A 173 -22.25 19.06 3.57
C LYS A 173 -22.53 18.64 5.02
N ASP A 174 -22.90 19.63 5.84
CA ASP A 174 -23.24 19.44 7.25
C ASP A 174 -24.64 18.88 7.50
N ARG A 175 -25.51 18.85 6.48
CA ARG A 175 -26.91 18.38 6.58
C ARG A 175 -27.11 17.09 5.78
N GLN A 176 -28.00 16.24 6.29
CA GLN A 176 -28.32 14.97 5.66
C GLN A 176 -28.97 15.23 4.29
N TRP A 177 -28.56 14.45 3.28
CA TRP A 177 -29.01 14.58 1.89
C TRP A 177 -28.75 15.94 1.23
N ASP A 178 -27.85 16.76 1.78
CA ASP A 178 -27.42 18.04 1.22
C ASP A 178 -26.01 17.92 0.63
N ALA A 179 -25.94 18.03 -0.69
CA ALA A 179 -24.71 17.85 -1.46
C ALA A 179 -24.04 19.20 -1.80
N GLN A 180 -22.73 19.21 -1.74
CA GLN A 180 -21.88 20.15 -2.45
C GLN A 180 -21.59 19.57 -3.83
N TRP A 181 -21.82 20.37 -4.86
CA TRP A 181 -21.61 20.00 -6.25
C TRP A 181 -20.46 20.79 -6.83
N ASP A 182 -19.64 20.10 -7.62
CA ASP A 182 -18.78 20.69 -8.64
C ASP A 182 -19.30 20.18 -9.99
N SER A 183 -19.86 21.08 -10.80
CA SER A 183 -20.67 20.72 -11.95
C SER A 183 -20.25 21.50 -13.19
N GLN A 184 -20.14 20.78 -14.31
CA GLN A 184 -20.04 21.36 -15.64
C GLN A 184 -21.24 20.89 -16.47
N ALA A 185 -21.96 21.83 -17.08
CA ALA A 185 -23.03 21.54 -18.03
C ALA A 185 -22.68 22.13 -19.40
N THR A 186 -22.33 21.26 -20.35
CA THR A 186 -21.96 21.65 -21.72
C THR A 186 -23.17 21.48 -22.63
N PRO A 187 -23.64 22.54 -23.31
CA PRO A 187 -24.77 22.43 -24.23
C PRO A 187 -24.53 21.37 -25.29
N TYR A 188 -25.53 20.54 -25.58
CA TYR A 188 -25.44 19.50 -26.60
C TYR A 188 -25.05 20.04 -27.99
N SER A 189 -25.46 21.28 -28.30
CA SER A 189 -25.08 21.98 -29.54
C SER A 189 -23.58 22.15 -29.72
N HIS A 190 -22.81 22.22 -28.63
CA HIS A 190 -21.34 22.29 -28.67
C HIS A 190 -20.73 21.11 -29.44
N PHE A 191 -21.39 19.95 -29.42
CA PHE A 191 -20.96 18.75 -30.14
C PHE A 191 -21.61 18.67 -31.52
N THR A 192 -22.92 18.91 -31.63
CA THR A 192 -23.64 18.76 -32.90
C THR A 192 -23.30 19.83 -33.94
N ASP A 193 -22.88 21.02 -33.50
CA ASP A 193 -22.44 22.08 -34.41
C ASP A 193 -21.12 21.70 -35.11
N LYS A 194 -20.30 20.84 -34.47
CA LYS A 194 -19.07 20.28 -35.04
C LYS A 194 -19.37 19.03 -35.89
N ASP A 195 -20.35 18.22 -35.48
CA ASP A 195 -20.71 16.95 -36.10
C ASP A 195 -22.24 16.73 -36.04
N PRO A 196 -22.99 17.02 -37.12
CA PRO A 196 -24.44 16.86 -37.13
C PRO A 196 -24.92 15.43 -36.86
N ASP A 197 -24.07 14.42 -37.10
CA ASP A 197 -24.38 13.01 -36.89
C ASP A 197 -23.93 12.50 -35.52
N TRP A 198 -23.50 13.38 -34.60
CA TRP A 198 -22.90 13.02 -33.31
C TRP A 198 -23.74 11.99 -32.54
N ALA A 199 -25.05 12.19 -32.41
CA ALA A 199 -25.92 11.26 -31.66
C ALA A 199 -25.99 9.83 -32.23
N SER A 200 -25.59 9.62 -33.48
CA SER A 200 -25.58 8.30 -34.10
C SER A 200 -24.31 7.49 -33.81
N LYS A 201 -23.28 8.13 -33.25
CA LYS A 201 -21.93 7.58 -33.08
C LYS A 201 -21.69 7.09 -31.64
N PHE A 202 -20.70 6.21 -31.50
CA PHE A 202 -20.14 5.86 -30.21
C PHE A 202 -19.11 6.90 -29.80
N HIS A 203 -19.13 7.25 -28.52
CA HIS A 203 -18.20 8.20 -27.90
C HIS A 203 -17.48 7.56 -26.73
N ILE A 204 -16.27 8.05 -26.42
CA ILE A 204 -15.51 7.61 -25.25
C ILE A 204 -15.73 8.60 -24.11
N TRP A 205 -16.41 8.12 -23.08
CA TRP A 205 -16.62 8.82 -21.81
C TRP A 205 -15.51 8.40 -20.87
N ARG A 206 -14.63 9.32 -20.50
CA ARG A 206 -13.43 9.01 -19.72
C ARG A 206 -13.38 9.78 -18.41
N MET A 207 -13.02 9.09 -17.33
CA MET A 207 -12.59 9.70 -16.08
C MET A 207 -11.13 9.32 -15.82
N ASP A 208 -10.26 10.32 -15.63
CA ASP A 208 -8.93 10.13 -15.04
C ASP A 208 -8.98 10.62 -13.59
N TRP A 209 -8.82 9.70 -12.64
CA TRP A 209 -8.94 9.97 -11.21
C TRP A 209 -7.72 9.45 -10.46
N ASP A 210 -7.04 10.34 -9.74
CA ASP A 210 -5.93 10.00 -8.83
C ASP A 210 -5.99 10.82 -7.53
N GLU A 211 -4.94 10.78 -6.73
CA GLU A 211 -4.85 11.46 -5.43
C GLU A 211 -4.96 13.00 -5.55
N GLU A 212 -4.77 13.58 -6.73
CA GLU A 212 -4.75 15.02 -6.92
C GLU A 212 -6.08 15.57 -7.45
N ALA A 213 -6.67 14.90 -8.45
CA ALA A 213 -7.89 15.37 -9.09
C ALA A 213 -8.75 14.25 -9.72
N ILE A 214 -10.01 14.58 -9.97
CA ILE A 214 -10.90 13.88 -10.91
C ILE A 214 -10.96 14.73 -12.18
N LYS A 215 -10.74 14.13 -13.35
CA LYS A 215 -10.81 14.79 -14.66
C LYS A 215 -11.75 14.02 -15.56
N LEU A 216 -12.77 14.69 -16.08
CA LEU A 216 -13.86 14.09 -16.84
C LEU A 216 -13.79 14.55 -18.29
N TYR A 217 -13.85 13.62 -19.23
CA TYR A 217 -13.62 13.85 -20.65
C TYR A 217 -14.69 13.18 -21.52
N LEU A 218 -14.89 13.77 -22.70
CA LEU A 218 -15.63 13.21 -23.82
C LEU A 218 -14.78 13.29 -25.09
N ASP A 219 -14.45 12.15 -25.70
CA ASP A 219 -13.62 12.06 -26.92
C ASP A 219 -12.32 12.90 -26.83
N ASP A 220 -11.64 12.79 -25.68
CA ASP A 220 -10.44 13.55 -25.30
C ASP A 220 -10.64 15.04 -24.97
N GLU A 221 -11.83 15.61 -25.15
CA GLU A 221 -12.16 16.96 -24.68
C GLU A 221 -12.39 16.97 -23.16
N LEU A 222 -11.56 17.69 -22.40
CA LEU A 222 -11.73 17.86 -20.95
C LEU A 222 -12.98 18.71 -20.68
N LEU A 223 -13.97 18.12 -20.00
CA LEU A 223 -15.20 18.79 -19.61
C LEU A 223 -15.06 19.42 -18.22
N ASN A 224 -14.57 18.67 -17.24
CA ASN A 224 -14.42 19.15 -15.87
C ASN A 224 -13.14 18.63 -15.20
N GLU A 225 -12.51 19.44 -14.35
CA GLU A 225 -11.35 19.09 -13.51
C GLU A 225 -11.62 19.51 -12.06
N ILE A 226 -11.66 18.53 -11.16
CA ILE A 226 -12.11 18.68 -9.78
C ILE A 226 -10.96 18.32 -8.85
N PRO A 227 -10.27 19.31 -8.24
CA PRO A 227 -9.15 19.04 -7.33
C PRO A 227 -9.62 18.37 -6.03
N LEU A 228 -9.05 17.22 -5.68
CA LEU A 228 -9.43 16.45 -4.48
C LEU A 228 -9.21 17.23 -3.19
N LYS A 229 -8.24 18.15 -3.14
CA LYS A 229 -8.04 19.02 -1.98
C LYS A 229 -9.27 19.86 -1.60
N ASN A 230 -10.23 20.06 -2.52
CA ASN A 230 -11.45 20.83 -2.30
C ASN A 230 -12.67 19.94 -1.94
N THR A 231 -12.56 18.62 -2.08
CA THR A 231 -13.71 17.69 -1.98
C THR A 231 -13.84 17.09 -0.58
N VAL A 232 -13.88 17.97 0.43
CA VAL A 232 -13.94 17.55 1.84
C VAL A 232 -15.39 17.50 2.32
N ASN A 233 -15.81 16.37 2.89
CA ASN A 233 -17.12 16.24 3.51
C ASN A 233 -17.30 17.19 4.70
N GLY A 234 -18.55 17.62 4.94
CA GLY A 234 -18.95 18.27 6.18
C GLY A 234 -18.96 17.32 7.38
N LYS A 235 -19.65 17.74 8.45
CA LYS A 235 -19.68 17.02 9.74
C LYS A 235 -20.16 15.58 9.64
N ILE A 236 -21.15 15.28 8.79
CA ILE A 236 -21.72 13.93 8.64
C ILE A 236 -20.66 12.96 8.10
N GLY A 237 -19.96 13.35 7.03
CA GLY A 237 -18.82 12.61 6.48
C GLY A 237 -17.51 12.84 7.25
N LYS A 238 -17.57 13.41 8.47
CA LYS A 238 -16.46 13.57 9.42
C LYS A 238 -15.23 14.29 8.87
N GLY A 239 -15.39 15.26 7.96
CA GLY A 239 -14.24 15.95 7.37
C GLY A 239 -13.40 15.05 6.46
N THR A 240 -13.90 13.89 6.05
CA THR A 240 -13.17 12.97 5.16
C THR A 240 -13.38 13.34 3.71
N ASN A 241 -12.44 13.01 2.84
CA ASN A 241 -12.64 13.09 1.40
C ASN A 241 -13.32 11.78 0.92
N PRO A 242 -14.49 11.82 0.26
CA PRO A 242 -15.12 10.60 -0.21
C PRO A 242 -14.41 9.98 -1.43
N PHE A 243 -13.66 10.78 -2.19
CA PHE A 243 -12.93 10.37 -3.39
C PHE A 243 -11.50 9.90 -3.08
N THR A 244 -11.24 9.52 -1.82
CA THR A 244 -10.07 8.75 -1.42
C THR A 244 -10.47 7.34 -0.95
N ARG A 245 -11.66 6.89 -1.37
CA ARG A 245 -12.21 5.55 -1.07
C ARG A 245 -12.68 4.88 -2.37
N PRO A 246 -12.76 3.54 -2.40
CA PRO A 246 -13.27 2.82 -3.57
C PRO A 246 -14.67 3.26 -3.98
N GLN A 247 -14.90 3.32 -5.29
CA GLN A 247 -16.17 3.66 -5.92
C GLN A 247 -16.60 2.49 -6.83
N TYR A 248 -17.91 2.21 -6.91
CA TYR A 248 -18.48 1.28 -7.88
C TYR A 248 -19.16 2.03 -9.02
N LEU A 249 -19.19 1.43 -10.20
CA LEU A 249 -19.79 1.96 -11.42
C LEU A 249 -21.29 1.65 -11.51
N LEU A 250 -22.06 2.60 -12.04
CA LEU A 250 -23.46 2.48 -12.43
C LEU A 250 -23.63 2.92 -13.89
N LEU A 251 -24.46 2.16 -14.63
CA LEU A 251 -24.93 2.51 -15.96
C LEU A 251 -26.46 2.46 -15.95
N ASN A 252 -27.14 3.53 -16.33
CA ASN A 252 -28.59 3.54 -16.40
C ASN A 252 -29.13 4.38 -17.54
N LEU A 253 -30.36 4.07 -17.92
CA LEU A 253 -31.20 4.92 -18.76
C LEU A 253 -32.45 5.29 -17.97
N ALA A 254 -32.41 6.42 -17.27
CA ALA A 254 -33.61 7.02 -16.70
C ALA A 254 -34.41 7.73 -17.79
N ILE A 255 -35.71 7.92 -17.56
CA ILE A 255 -36.55 8.78 -18.40
C ILE A 255 -37.47 9.67 -17.56
N GLY A 256 -37.68 10.90 -18.00
CA GLY A 256 -38.47 11.89 -17.29
C GLY A 256 -37.92 12.25 -15.91
N GLY A 257 -38.76 12.22 -14.89
CA GLY A 257 -38.38 12.62 -13.53
C GLY A 257 -38.13 14.12 -13.38
N ILE A 258 -37.40 14.49 -12.32
CA ILE A 258 -37.15 15.90 -11.98
C ILE A 258 -36.27 16.63 -13.01
N ASN A 259 -35.40 15.92 -13.76
CA ASN A 259 -34.42 16.52 -14.67
C ASN A 259 -34.61 16.12 -16.16
N GLY A 260 -35.06 14.90 -16.47
CA GLY A 260 -35.18 14.42 -17.85
C GLY A 260 -36.22 15.16 -18.69
N GLY A 261 -37.23 15.76 -18.04
CA GLY A 261 -38.28 16.54 -18.70
C GLY A 261 -39.37 15.69 -19.39
N PRO A 262 -40.23 16.29 -20.23
CA PRO A 262 -41.33 15.56 -20.87
C PRO A 262 -40.84 14.46 -21.82
N ILE A 263 -41.39 13.26 -21.69
CA ILE A 263 -41.04 12.09 -22.51
C ILE A 263 -41.63 12.24 -23.92
N ASP A 264 -40.80 12.11 -24.93
CA ASP A 264 -41.24 11.93 -26.31
C ASP A 264 -41.56 10.46 -26.57
N GLU A 265 -42.83 10.09 -26.46
CA GLU A 265 -43.26 8.71 -26.67
C GLU A 265 -43.00 8.19 -28.09
N ALA A 266 -42.93 9.08 -29.09
CA ALA A 266 -42.64 8.68 -30.47
C ALA A 266 -41.19 8.21 -30.66
N ALA A 267 -40.31 8.54 -29.71
CA ALA A 267 -38.92 8.10 -29.67
C ALA A 267 -38.72 6.78 -28.90
N LEU A 268 -39.78 6.17 -28.35
CA LEU A 268 -39.69 4.88 -27.69
C LEU A 268 -39.77 3.71 -28.72
N PRO A 269 -38.99 2.63 -28.54
CA PRO A 269 -38.02 2.44 -27.46
C PRO A 269 -36.73 3.26 -27.64
N MET A 270 -36.26 3.89 -26.56
CA MET A 270 -34.97 4.59 -26.53
C MET A 270 -33.87 3.61 -26.13
N LYS A 271 -32.75 3.61 -26.86
CA LYS A 271 -31.64 2.69 -26.65
C LYS A 271 -30.39 3.42 -26.18
N TYR A 272 -29.79 2.89 -25.13
CA TYR A 272 -28.47 3.23 -24.64
C TYR A 272 -27.54 2.03 -24.87
N GLU A 273 -26.55 2.20 -25.74
CA GLU A 273 -25.68 1.12 -26.21
C GLU A 273 -24.25 1.35 -25.74
N ILE A 274 -23.70 0.37 -25.03
CA ILE A 274 -22.36 0.42 -24.44
C ILE A 274 -21.53 -0.70 -25.08
N ASP A 275 -20.47 -0.31 -25.78
CA ASP A 275 -19.52 -1.20 -26.44
C ASP A 275 -18.61 -1.87 -25.39
N TYR A 276 -17.99 -1.06 -24.52
CA TYR A 276 -17.18 -1.59 -23.43
C TYR A 276 -17.16 -0.68 -22.20
N VAL A 277 -16.77 -1.28 -21.08
CA VAL A 277 -16.26 -0.60 -19.89
C VAL A 277 -14.84 -1.09 -19.64
N ARG A 278 -13.88 -0.18 -19.49
CA ARG A 278 -12.48 -0.50 -19.16
C ARG A 278 -12.00 0.36 -18.01
N VAL A 279 -11.28 -0.26 -17.07
CA VAL A 279 -10.64 0.42 -15.96
C VAL A 279 -9.15 0.12 -15.99
N TYR A 280 -8.36 1.19 -15.99
CA TYR A 280 -6.91 1.13 -15.94
C TYR A 280 -6.41 1.76 -14.65
N GLN A 281 -5.32 1.25 -14.08
CA GLN A 281 -4.67 1.85 -12.92
C GLN A 281 -3.18 2.02 -13.18
N LYS A 282 -2.59 3.08 -12.61
CA LYS A 282 -1.14 3.25 -12.64
C LYS A 282 -0.49 2.12 -11.84
N GLU A 283 0.64 1.61 -12.33
CA GLU A 283 1.47 0.71 -11.51
C GLU A 283 1.82 1.39 -10.19
N LYS A 284 1.71 0.63 -9.09
CA LYS A 284 2.07 1.14 -7.78
C LYS A 284 3.57 1.04 -7.60
N GLU A 285 4.16 2.13 -7.12
CA GLU A 285 5.59 2.27 -6.97
C GLU A 285 5.94 2.60 -5.52
N ILE A 286 7.10 2.14 -5.08
CA ILE A 286 7.74 2.52 -3.83
C ILE A 286 8.37 3.90 -4.03
N VAL A 287 7.99 4.86 -3.19
CA VAL A 287 8.53 6.24 -3.22
C VAL A 287 9.18 6.57 -1.86
N SER A 288 10.48 6.34 -1.76
CA SER A 288 11.24 6.47 -0.51
C SER A 288 11.18 7.88 0.10
N GLY A 289 11.08 7.96 1.43
CA GLY A 289 11.08 9.21 2.20
C GLY A 289 9.76 10.00 2.21
N LYS A 290 8.73 9.55 1.48
CA LYS A 290 7.39 10.15 1.49
C LYS A 290 6.52 9.59 2.62
N VAL A 291 5.34 10.18 2.80
CA VAL A 291 4.32 9.61 3.70
C VAL A 291 3.70 8.42 2.98
N TRP A 292 3.79 7.23 3.58
CA TRP A 292 3.08 6.05 3.08
C TRP A 292 1.84 5.81 3.92
N ARG A 293 0.74 5.50 3.24
CA ARG A 293 -0.55 5.24 3.87
C ARG A 293 -0.97 3.80 3.64
N ASP A 294 -1.67 3.24 4.61
CA ASP A 294 -2.33 1.95 4.48
C ASP A 294 -3.57 2.05 3.57
N THR A 295 -4.20 0.92 3.31
CA THR A 295 -5.41 0.84 2.46
C THR A 295 -6.62 1.61 3.02
N ASP A 296 -6.60 1.99 4.29
CA ASP A 296 -7.65 2.79 4.94
C ASP A 296 -7.29 4.30 4.94
N GLY A 297 -6.13 4.67 4.37
CA GLY A 297 -5.64 6.04 4.28
C GLY A 297 -4.90 6.54 5.52
N ASN A 298 -4.64 5.70 6.53
CA ASN A 298 -3.87 6.08 7.72
C ASN A 298 -2.37 5.99 7.45
N VAL A 299 -1.55 6.79 8.13
CA VAL A 299 -0.09 6.72 7.98
C VAL A 299 0.43 5.40 8.55
N ILE A 300 1.24 4.68 7.77
CA ILE A 300 1.87 3.44 8.23
C ILE A 300 2.87 3.76 9.35
N ASN A 301 2.76 3.02 10.45
CA ASN A 301 3.60 3.16 11.65
C ASN A 301 4.18 1.78 12.03
N ALA A 302 5.30 1.42 11.42
CA ALA A 302 5.97 0.11 11.57
C ALA A 302 7.50 0.27 11.50
N HIS A 303 8.04 1.11 12.38
CA HIS A 303 9.45 1.51 12.38
C HIS A 303 10.38 0.42 12.93
N GLY A 304 11.67 0.46 12.58
CA GLY A 304 12.64 -0.51 13.09
C GLY A 304 12.39 -1.95 12.58
N GLY A 305 11.50 -2.09 11.61
CA GLY A 305 10.77 -3.32 11.34
C GLY A 305 11.51 -4.40 10.56
N GLY A 306 10.75 -5.40 10.14
CA GLY A 306 11.15 -6.44 9.19
C GLY A 306 9.93 -7.04 8.51
N ILE A 307 10.16 -7.73 7.38
CA ILE A 307 9.08 -8.35 6.60
C ILE A 307 9.26 -9.86 6.55
N LEU A 308 8.19 -10.59 6.85
CA LEU A 308 8.08 -12.04 6.65
C LEU A 308 7.20 -12.31 5.42
N PHE A 309 7.64 -13.17 4.51
CA PHE A 309 6.75 -13.76 3.50
C PHE A 309 6.20 -15.10 3.98
N HIS A 310 4.89 -15.30 3.93
CA HIS A 310 4.25 -16.58 4.24
C HIS A 310 3.02 -16.79 3.35
N LYS A 311 3.01 -17.89 2.58
CA LYS A 311 1.88 -18.35 1.75
C LYS A 311 1.28 -17.27 0.83
N GLY A 312 2.13 -16.53 0.10
CA GLY A 312 1.67 -15.53 -0.88
C GLY A 312 1.48 -14.12 -0.32
N THR A 313 1.70 -13.92 0.99
CA THR A 313 1.51 -12.64 1.65
C THR A 313 2.77 -12.21 2.38
N TYR A 314 3.11 -10.93 2.26
CA TYR A 314 4.12 -10.25 3.05
C TYR A 314 3.49 -9.66 4.31
N TYR A 315 4.15 -9.81 5.44
CA TYR A 315 3.75 -9.27 6.73
C TYR A 315 4.85 -8.36 7.25
N TRP A 316 4.58 -7.07 7.34
CA TRP A 316 5.50 -6.06 7.84
C TRP A 316 5.22 -5.80 9.31
N PHE A 317 6.18 -6.15 10.17
CA PHE A 317 6.14 -5.90 11.60
C PHE A 317 7.04 -4.73 11.94
N GLY A 318 6.61 -3.90 12.89
CA GLY A 318 7.43 -2.79 13.35
C GLY A 318 6.92 -2.16 14.62
N GLU A 319 7.75 -1.31 15.20
CA GLU A 319 7.43 -0.54 16.39
C GLU A 319 6.26 0.41 16.10
N HIS A 320 5.25 0.40 16.97
CA HIS A 320 4.31 1.51 17.03
C HIS A 320 4.95 2.66 17.80
N ARG A 321 5.18 3.81 17.15
CA ARG A 321 5.70 5.02 17.80
C ARG A 321 4.62 6.09 18.03
N PRO A 322 4.66 6.83 19.15
CA PRO A 322 3.74 7.93 19.42
C PRO A 322 4.12 9.22 18.65
N ASP A 323 3.17 10.15 18.52
CA ASP A 323 3.42 11.47 17.93
C ASP A 323 4.33 12.34 18.79
N THR A 324 4.25 12.17 20.11
CA THR A 324 5.06 12.88 21.10
C THR A 324 5.74 11.90 22.04
N GLY A 325 7.04 12.13 22.30
CA GLY A 325 7.85 11.24 23.10
C GLY A 325 8.39 10.07 22.28
N PHE A 326 8.93 9.07 22.99
CA PHE A 326 9.70 8.00 22.38
C PHE A 326 9.14 6.61 22.69
N VAL A 327 8.79 6.34 23.95
CA VAL A 327 8.37 5.00 24.39
C VAL A 327 7.01 4.63 23.78
N THR A 328 6.90 3.41 23.25
CA THR A 328 5.62 2.92 22.69
C THR A 328 4.52 2.86 23.75
N GLU A 329 3.30 3.23 23.36
CA GLU A 329 2.12 3.04 24.20
C GLU A 329 1.30 1.79 23.84
N LYS A 330 1.68 1.09 22.77
CA LYS A 330 0.89 0.01 22.16
C LYS A 330 1.65 -1.30 22.04
N GLY A 331 2.88 -1.27 21.53
CA GLY A 331 3.69 -2.46 21.25
C GLY A 331 4.13 -2.55 19.78
N VAL A 332 3.96 -3.72 19.17
CA VAL A 332 4.39 -4.02 17.78
C VAL A 332 3.19 -4.07 16.83
N ASN A 333 3.18 -3.21 15.82
CA ASN A 333 2.20 -3.21 14.73
C ASN A 333 2.48 -4.31 13.69
N CYS A 334 1.45 -4.72 12.95
CA CYS A 334 1.58 -5.51 11.73
C CYS A 334 0.71 -4.97 10.58
N TYR A 335 1.26 -5.03 9.39
CA TYR A 335 0.58 -4.78 8.12
C TYR A 335 0.76 -5.97 7.17
N SER A 336 -0.19 -6.21 6.28
CA SER A 336 -0.10 -7.27 5.26
C SER A 336 -0.19 -6.71 3.84
N SER A 337 0.49 -7.36 2.89
CA SER A 337 0.49 -6.97 1.48
C SER A 337 0.75 -8.16 0.55
N THR A 338 0.19 -8.13 -0.66
CA THR A 338 0.52 -9.09 -1.73
C THR A 338 1.45 -8.49 -2.80
N ASN A 339 1.63 -7.17 -2.81
CA ASN A 339 2.37 -6.45 -3.87
C ASN A 339 3.43 -5.48 -3.33
N LEU A 340 3.66 -5.46 -2.01
CA LEU A 340 4.63 -4.59 -1.31
C LEU A 340 4.35 -3.07 -1.36
N CYS A 341 3.30 -2.65 -2.07
CA CYS A 341 2.89 -1.25 -2.16
C CYS A 341 1.62 -0.98 -1.34
N ASP A 342 0.64 -1.88 -1.42
CA ASP A 342 -0.62 -1.80 -0.70
C ASP A 342 -0.54 -2.54 0.62
N TRP A 343 -0.56 -1.79 1.71
CA TRP A 343 -0.44 -2.34 3.06
C TRP A 343 -1.78 -2.23 3.77
N LYS A 344 -2.37 -3.37 4.12
CA LYS A 344 -3.54 -3.45 4.99
C LYS A 344 -3.08 -3.49 6.44
N TYR A 345 -3.66 -2.66 7.31
CA TYR A 345 -3.38 -2.73 8.74
C TYR A 345 -4.02 -3.97 9.37
N GLU A 346 -3.23 -4.80 10.06
CA GLU A 346 -3.69 -6.03 10.72
C GLU A 346 -3.81 -5.88 12.25
N GLY A 347 -3.44 -4.73 12.80
CA GLY A 347 -3.51 -4.45 14.25
C GLY A 347 -2.18 -4.56 14.99
N ILE A 348 -2.28 -4.66 16.32
CA ILE A 348 -1.13 -4.87 17.22
C ILE A 348 -0.85 -6.37 17.32
N SER A 349 0.29 -6.83 16.80
CA SER A 349 0.73 -8.23 16.90
C SER A 349 1.16 -8.62 18.30
N LEU A 350 1.92 -7.76 18.98
CA LEU A 350 2.36 -7.96 20.36
C LEU A 350 2.08 -6.69 21.14
N SER A 351 1.11 -6.75 22.06
CA SER A 351 0.76 -5.61 22.90
C SER A 351 1.64 -5.51 24.14
N VAL A 352 1.83 -4.28 24.62
CA VAL A 352 2.29 -4.07 26.00
C VAL A 352 1.28 -4.67 26.99
N SER A 353 1.77 -5.11 28.15
CA SER A 353 0.98 -5.74 29.20
C SER A 353 0.47 -4.70 30.20
N ASP A 354 -0.80 -4.81 30.61
CA ASP A 354 -1.35 -4.01 31.71
C ASP A 354 -1.00 -4.58 33.10
N LYS A 355 -0.45 -5.81 33.15
CA LYS A 355 -0.01 -6.45 34.40
C LYS A 355 1.28 -5.78 34.91
N ALA A 356 1.19 -5.11 36.05
CA ALA A 356 2.33 -4.53 36.77
C ALA A 356 3.42 -5.59 37.06
N GLY A 357 4.68 -5.22 36.85
CA GLY A 357 5.83 -6.11 37.03
C GLY A 357 6.02 -7.14 35.91
N SER A 358 5.20 -7.11 34.85
CA SER A 358 5.52 -7.82 33.60
C SER A 358 6.71 -7.14 32.93
N ASP A 359 7.64 -7.91 32.36
CA ASP A 359 8.79 -7.36 31.63
C ASP A 359 8.36 -6.44 30.46
N ILE A 360 7.21 -6.76 29.87
CA ILE A 360 6.59 -6.01 28.76
C ILE A 360 5.46 -5.10 29.25
N GLU A 361 5.44 -4.71 30.53
CA GLU A 361 4.41 -3.81 31.04
C GLU A 361 4.42 -2.45 30.33
N LYS A 362 3.24 -1.80 30.22
CA LYS A 362 3.12 -0.47 29.60
C LYS A 362 4.13 0.51 30.20
N GLY A 363 4.99 1.06 29.34
CA GLY A 363 6.13 1.90 29.69
C GLY A 363 7.51 1.25 29.47
N CYS A 364 7.56 -0.02 29.08
CA CYS A 364 8.77 -0.64 28.52
C CYS A 364 9.08 -0.12 27.11
N ILE A 365 10.34 -0.23 26.69
CA ILE A 365 10.76 0.05 25.31
C ILE A 365 10.76 -1.26 24.54
N MET A 366 10.06 -1.31 23.40
CA MET A 366 10.08 -2.43 22.45
C MET A 366 10.62 -1.91 21.12
N GLU A 367 11.78 -2.41 20.71
CA GLU A 367 12.48 -1.96 19.52
C GLU A 367 12.86 -3.11 18.58
N ARG A 368 13.00 -2.75 17.31
CA ARG A 368 13.47 -3.58 16.19
C ARG A 368 12.89 -4.99 16.11
N PRO A 369 11.56 -5.18 16.18
CA PRO A 369 10.96 -6.51 16.14
C PRO A 369 11.30 -7.22 14.82
N LYS A 370 11.64 -8.51 14.92
CA LYS A 370 11.83 -9.41 13.78
C LYS A 370 11.06 -10.69 14.01
N VAL A 371 10.41 -11.19 12.96
CA VAL A 371 9.61 -12.41 12.99
C VAL A 371 10.19 -13.42 12.02
N ILE A 372 10.38 -14.66 12.48
CA ILE A 372 10.77 -15.81 11.66
C ILE A 372 9.77 -16.95 11.83
N TYR A 373 9.54 -17.72 10.77
CA TYR A 373 8.71 -18.92 10.83
C TYR A 373 9.58 -20.15 11.12
N ASN A 374 9.14 -20.97 12.06
CA ASN A 374 9.80 -22.22 12.42
C ASN A 374 9.06 -23.40 11.79
N GLU A 375 9.63 -23.97 10.73
CA GLU A 375 9.05 -25.11 9.99
C GLU A 375 8.82 -26.34 10.88
N LYS A 376 9.72 -26.61 11.85
CA LYS A 376 9.64 -27.79 12.72
C LYS A 376 8.43 -27.75 13.66
N THR A 377 8.07 -26.56 14.13
CA THR A 377 7.00 -26.36 15.12
C THR A 377 5.71 -25.79 14.52
N GLY A 378 5.78 -25.27 13.29
CA GLY A 378 4.69 -24.54 12.66
C GLY A 378 4.36 -23.21 13.35
N LYS A 379 5.31 -22.62 14.09
CA LYS A 379 5.10 -21.40 14.87
C LYS A 379 5.81 -20.20 14.27
N PHE A 380 5.22 -19.02 14.51
CA PHE A 380 5.85 -17.73 14.23
C PHE A 380 6.52 -17.23 15.50
N VAL A 381 7.81 -16.91 15.42
CA VAL A 381 8.63 -16.50 16.57
C VAL A 381 9.11 -15.08 16.35
N MET A 382 8.72 -14.19 17.26
CA MET A 382 9.15 -12.80 17.29
C MET A 382 10.26 -12.63 18.31
N TRP A 383 11.36 -12.00 17.90
CA TRP A 383 12.35 -11.44 18.82
C TRP A 383 12.38 -9.92 18.68
N LEU A 384 12.64 -9.23 19.79
CA LEU A 384 12.75 -7.77 19.84
C LEU A 384 13.71 -7.32 20.94
N HIS A 385 14.25 -6.12 20.78
CA HIS A 385 15.01 -5.43 21.82
C HIS A 385 14.04 -4.89 22.88
N LEU A 386 14.26 -5.28 24.13
CA LEU A 386 13.47 -4.85 25.27
C LEU A 386 14.31 -4.05 26.26
N GLU A 387 13.80 -2.90 26.67
CA GLU A 387 14.22 -2.23 27.90
C GLU A 387 13.08 -2.17 28.91
N LEU A 388 13.38 -2.51 30.16
CA LEU A 388 12.40 -2.53 31.23
C LEU A 388 11.94 -1.12 31.59
N LYS A 389 10.66 -1.01 31.96
CA LYS A 389 10.03 0.26 32.34
C LYS A 389 10.86 1.04 33.36
N GLY A 390 11.12 2.30 33.05
CA GLY A 390 11.79 3.24 33.95
C GLY A 390 13.30 3.03 34.13
N GLN A 391 13.93 2.12 33.38
CA GLN A 391 15.36 1.80 33.53
C GLN A 391 16.25 2.33 32.40
N GLY A 392 15.70 3.16 31.50
CA GLY A 392 16.40 3.64 30.31
C GLY A 392 16.95 2.45 29.48
N TYR A 393 18.13 2.61 28.89
CA TYR A 393 18.81 1.57 28.09
C TYR A 393 19.79 0.70 28.90
N GLY A 394 19.63 0.64 30.23
CA GLY A 394 20.48 -0.14 31.13
C GLY A 394 20.28 -1.65 31.03
N PRO A 395 19.03 -2.17 31.02
CA PRO A 395 18.76 -3.61 30.95
C PRO A 395 19.39 -4.32 29.74
N ALA A 396 19.27 -3.75 28.54
CA ALA A 396 19.79 -4.26 27.27
C ALA A 396 19.43 -5.75 27.04
N ARG A 397 18.13 -6.05 26.94
CA ARG A 397 17.61 -7.41 26.83
C ARG A 397 17.06 -7.73 25.44
N ALA A 398 17.07 -9.01 25.11
CA ALA A 398 16.27 -9.57 24.04
C ALA A 398 15.00 -10.21 24.63
N ALA A 399 13.85 -9.97 24.02
CA ALA A 399 12.56 -10.57 24.38
C ALA A 399 12.06 -11.46 23.24
N VAL A 400 11.39 -12.56 23.61
CA VAL A 400 10.85 -13.53 22.65
C VAL A 400 9.37 -13.80 22.90
N ALA A 401 8.59 -13.84 21.82
CA ALA A 401 7.16 -14.13 21.80
C ALA A 401 6.82 -15.10 20.67
N VAL A 402 5.69 -15.81 20.78
CA VAL A 402 5.29 -16.86 19.81
C VAL A 402 3.82 -16.74 19.42
N SER A 403 3.50 -17.10 18.19
CA SER A 403 2.13 -17.12 17.66
C SER A 403 1.89 -18.32 16.73
N ASP A 404 0.62 -18.71 16.60
CA ASP A 404 0.14 -19.72 15.65
C ASP A 404 -0.26 -19.11 14.30
N SER A 405 -0.39 -17.78 14.25
CA SER A 405 -0.76 -16.97 13.09
C SER A 405 0.33 -15.93 12.81
N PRO A 406 0.64 -15.61 11.54
CA PRO A 406 1.65 -14.60 11.22
C PRO A 406 1.32 -13.24 11.84
N VAL A 407 0.04 -12.83 11.81
CA VAL A 407 -0.39 -11.51 12.32
C VAL A 407 -0.45 -11.44 13.86
N GLY A 408 -0.46 -12.58 14.55
CA GLY A 408 -0.66 -12.65 16.00
C GLY A 408 -2.08 -13.09 16.41
N PRO A 409 -2.48 -12.86 17.68
CA PRO A 409 -1.69 -12.21 18.72
C PRO A 409 -0.50 -13.07 19.18
N TYR A 410 0.65 -12.44 19.38
CA TYR A 410 1.85 -13.08 19.90
C TYR A 410 1.79 -13.14 21.42
N ARG A 411 2.12 -14.31 21.97
CA ARG A 411 2.23 -14.54 23.40
C ARG A 411 3.69 -14.37 23.84
N PHE A 412 3.94 -13.38 24.69
CA PHE A 412 5.24 -13.20 25.34
C PHE A 412 5.66 -14.46 26.11
N ILE A 413 6.93 -14.84 25.97
CA ILE A 413 7.52 -16.00 26.66
C ILE A 413 8.43 -15.55 27.78
N ARG A 414 9.47 -14.77 27.47
CA ARG A 414 10.47 -14.28 28.42
C ARG A 414 11.31 -13.16 27.82
N SER A 415 12.08 -12.48 28.67
CA SER A 415 13.17 -11.60 28.26
C SER A 415 14.44 -11.92 29.05
N SER A 416 15.62 -11.76 28.44
CA SER A 416 16.90 -11.88 29.15
C SER A 416 18.04 -11.21 28.39
N ARG A 417 19.17 -11.03 29.07
CA ARG A 417 20.48 -10.94 28.41
C ARG A 417 20.87 -12.32 27.85
N VAL A 418 21.85 -12.35 26.95
CA VAL A 418 22.14 -13.52 26.09
C VAL A 418 23.24 -14.40 26.68
N ASN A 419 23.06 -15.72 26.70
CA ASN A 419 24.09 -16.72 27.06
C ASN A 419 24.84 -16.49 28.41
N PRO A 420 24.14 -16.42 29.56
CA PRO A 420 24.78 -16.28 30.86
C PRO A 420 25.75 -17.43 31.16
N GLY A 421 26.96 -17.08 31.59
CA GLY A 421 28.03 -18.00 31.98
C GLY A 421 28.84 -18.58 30.82
N VAL A 422 28.59 -18.17 29.58
CA VAL A 422 29.21 -18.75 28.39
C VAL A 422 30.14 -17.73 27.73
N PHE A 423 31.35 -18.17 27.33
CA PHE A 423 32.28 -17.36 26.54
C PHE A 423 32.06 -17.56 25.04
N PRO A 424 32.39 -16.55 24.19
CA PRO A 424 32.30 -16.70 22.74
C PRO A 424 33.25 -17.79 22.25
N ILE A 425 32.82 -18.56 21.26
CA ILE A 425 33.60 -19.69 20.76
C ILE A 425 34.92 -19.25 20.11
N ASN A 426 34.96 -18.05 19.52
CA ASN A 426 36.14 -17.47 18.89
C ASN A 426 37.04 -16.68 19.86
N MET A 427 36.68 -16.56 21.15
CA MET A 427 37.57 -15.97 22.15
C MET A 427 38.69 -16.95 22.51
N THR A 428 39.94 -16.51 22.47
CA THR A 428 41.11 -17.36 22.69
C THR A 428 41.23 -17.81 24.15
N LYS A 429 41.95 -18.91 24.40
CA LYS A 429 42.24 -19.38 25.77
C LYS A 429 42.95 -18.31 26.61
N LYS A 430 43.81 -17.49 25.99
CA LYS A 430 44.52 -16.41 26.68
C LYS A 430 43.52 -15.36 27.17
N GLU A 431 42.66 -14.86 26.29
CA GLU A 431 41.65 -13.84 26.62
C GLU A 431 40.66 -14.32 27.69
N ARG A 432 40.20 -15.58 27.60
CA ARG A 432 39.30 -16.18 28.60
C ARG A 432 39.93 -16.29 30.00
N ASN A 433 41.25 -16.40 30.08
CA ASN A 433 41.98 -16.50 31.34
C ASN A 433 42.47 -15.13 31.86
N THR A 434 42.34 -14.07 31.07
CA THR A 434 42.72 -12.71 31.48
C THR A 434 41.85 -12.26 32.65
N LYS A 435 42.48 -11.61 33.65
CA LYS A 435 41.78 -10.94 34.75
C LYS A 435 41.82 -9.43 34.51
N TRP A 436 40.70 -8.77 34.76
CA TRP A 436 40.55 -7.33 34.54
C TRP A 436 40.42 -6.60 35.88
N ASN A 437 41.25 -5.59 36.10
CA ASN A 437 41.07 -4.61 37.15
C ASN A 437 40.34 -3.39 36.58
N PHE A 438 39.01 -3.34 36.72
CA PHE A 438 38.18 -2.30 36.08
C PHE A 438 38.52 -0.87 36.54
N GLU A 439 39.16 -0.71 37.70
CA GLU A 439 39.64 0.59 38.19
C GLU A 439 40.68 1.23 37.26
N GLU A 440 41.50 0.42 36.59
CA GLU A 440 42.52 0.87 35.62
C GLU A 440 41.91 1.34 34.29
N TYR A 441 40.66 0.98 34.02
CA TYR A 441 39.97 1.19 32.74
C TYR A 441 38.77 2.14 32.85
N LYS A 442 38.74 3.00 33.88
CA LYS A 442 37.67 3.99 34.09
C LYS A 442 37.58 5.04 32.97
N LYS A 443 38.70 5.42 32.37
CA LYS A 443 38.73 6.37 31.26
C LYS A 443 38.55 5.63 29.95
N TRP A 444 37.42 5.85 29.30
CA TRP A 444 37.12 5.25 28.00
C TRP A 444 37.95 5.90 26.90
N TRP A 445 38.09 5.19 25.77
CA TRP A 445 38.74 5.67 24.54
C TRP A 445 40.27 5.88 24.64
N THR A 446 40.93 5.40 25.70
CA THR A 446 42.40 5.31 25.69
C THR A 446 42.86 4.10 24.84
N PRO A 447 44.09 4.10 24.31
CA PRO A 447 44.63 2.95 23.58
C PRO A 447 44.59 1.65 24.40
N GLU A 448 44.87 1.72 25.70
CA GLU A 448 44.84 0.58 26.62
C GLU A 448 43.41 0.08 26.84
N TRP A 449 42.45 1.00 26.96
CA TRP A 449 41.03 0.67 27.08
C TRP A 449 40.52 -0.01 25.81
N HIS A 450 40.86 0.50 24.62
CA HIS A 450 40.48 -0.12 23.34
C HIS A 450 41.01 -1.56 23.24
N LYS A 451 42.30 -1.75 23.54
CA LYS A 451 42.92 -3.08 23.54
C LYS A 451 42.26 -4.03 24.55
N ALA A 452 41.81 -3.50 25.69
CA ALA A 452 41.06 -4.27 26.68
C ALA A 452 39.68 -4.71 26.18
N ILE A 453 38.96 -3.81 25.49
CA ILE A 453 37.68 -4.14 24.81
C ILE A 453 37.91 -5.19 23.72
N GLU A 454 38.90 -5.02 22.86
CA GLU A 454 39.27 -6.00 21.83
C GLU A 454 39.57 -7.37 22.45
N SER A 455 40.23 -7.40 23.60
CA SER A 455 40.56 -8.62 24.35
C SER A 455 39.41 -9.16 25.23
N GLY A 456 38.21 -8.56 25.16
CA GLY A 456 36.98 -9.06 25.79
C GLY A 456 36.73 -8.61 27.25
N MET A 457 37.24 -7.45 27.66
CA MET A 457 36.99 -6.91 29.01
C MET A 457 35.49 -6.86 29.39
N PHE A 458 34.62 -6.41 28.47
CA PHE A 458 33.17 -6.35 28.72
C PHE A 458 32.47 -7.70 28.60
N VAL A 459 33.00 -8.64 27.80
CA VAL A 459 32.55 -10.04 27.84
C VAL A 459 32.69 -10.60 29.27
N HIS A 460 33.83 -10.38 29.91
CA HIS A 460 34.09 -10.81 31.29
C HIS A 460 33.17 -10.13 32.30
N ARG A 461 32.95 -8.80 32.15
CA ARG A 461 32.04 -8.02 33.00
C ARG A 461 30.63 -8.63 33.01
N ASP A 462 30.12 -8.92 31.83
CA ASP A 462 28.72 -9.33 31.64
C ASP A 462 28.53 -10.85 31.68
N LEU A 463 29.62 -11.64 31.75
CA LEU A 463 29.60 -13.10 31.67
C LEU A 463 28.54 -13.73 32.57
N LYS A 464 28.51 -13.38 33.87
CA LYS A 464 27.59 -14.00 34.84
C LYS A 464 26.12 -13.71 34.53
N GLY A 465 25.80 -12.49 34.09
CA GLY A 465 24.43 -12.04 33.82
C GLY A 465 23.96 -12.30 32.39
N GLY A 466 24.87 -12.70 31.50
CA GLY A 466 24.64 -12.75 30.07
C GLY A 466 25.03 -11.46 29.38
N GLN A 467 25.39 -11.59 28.11
CA GLN A 467 25.79 -10.50 27.23
C GLN A 467 24.61 -9.59 26.91
N MET A 468 24.90 -8.29 26.76
CA MET A 468 23.89 -7.28 26.42
C MET A 468 23.33 -7.50 25.02
N SER A 469 22.09 -7.08 24.79
CA SER A 469 21.47 -7.04 23.47
C SER A 469 20.66 -5.76 23.34
N ARG A 470 21.06 -4.89 22.39
CA ARG A 470 20.30 -3.72 21.98
C ARG A 470 19.79 -3.89 20.55
N ASP A 471 20.23 -3.03 19.63
CA ASP A 471 19.95 -3.16 18.21
C ASP A 471 20.18 -4.60 17.74
N MET A 472 19.17 -5.20 17.13
CA MET A 472 19.19 -6.62 16.80
C MET A 472 18.47 -6.98 15.50
N THR A 473 18.79 -8.15 14.97
CA THR A 473 18.06 -8.79 13.90
C THR A 473 18.09 -10.33 14.02
N LEU A 474 17.33 -11.00 13.14
CA LEU A 474 17.29 -12.46 13.02
C LEU A 474 17.66 -12.89 11.61
N PHE A 475 18.26 -14.06 11.49
CA PHE A 475 18.53 -14.71 10.21
C PHE A 475 18.27 -16.22 10.32
N VAL A 476 17.53 -16.77 9.37
CA VAL A 476 17.37 -18.22 9.21
C VAL A 476 18.21 -18.62 8.01
N ASP A 477 19.15 -19.53 8.24
CA ASP A 477 20.06 -20.03 7.22
C ASP A 477 19.43 -21.18 6.42
N ASP A 478 20.06 -21.52 5.30
CA ASP A 478 19.54 -22.51 4.35
C ASP A 478 19.39 -23.92 4.95
N ASP A 479 20.12 -24.20 6.05
CA ASP A 479 20.06 -25.46 6.81
C ASP A 479 18.98 -25.47 7.91
N GLY A 480 18.19 -24.39 8.01
CA GLY A 480 17.16 -24.22 9.02
C GLY A 480 17.69 -23.84 10.41
N LYS A 481 18.97 -23.51 10.57
CA LYS A 481 19.46 -22.86 11.80
C LYS A 481 19.09 -21.40 11.81
N ALA A 482 18.65 -20.91 12.97
CA ALA A 482 18.38 -19.50 13.17
C ALA A 482 19.46 -18.85 14.04
N TYR A 483 19.76 -17.59 13.76
CA TYR A 483 20.78 -16.80 14.44
C TYR A 483 20.21 -15.47 14.89
N HIS A 484 20.52 -15.11 16.15
CA HIS A 484 20.27 -13.81 16.73
C HIS A 484 21.53 -12.96 16.64
N ILE A 485 21.45 -11.81 15.96
CA ILE A 485 22.57 -10.91 15.70
C ILE A 485 22.28 -9.58 16.40
N TYR A 486 23.17 -9.12 17.26
CA TYR A 486 22.87 -7.99 18.14
C TYR A 486 24.11 -7.18 18.54
N SER A 487 23.89 -5.89 18.77
CA SER A 487 24.85 -4.97 19.40
C SER A 487 24.95 -5.26 20.89
N SER A 488 26.18 -5.50 21.35
CA SER A 488 26.52 -5.92 22.71
C SER A 488 27.71 -5.12 23.25
N GLU A 489 28.13 -5.44 24.48
CA GLU A 489 29.30 -4.86 25.14
C GLU A 489 29.25 -3.32 25.10
N ASP A 490 28.16 -2.74 25.62
CA ASP A 490 27.86 -1.30 25.54
C ASP A 490 27.83 -0.73 24.10
N ASN A 491 27.27 -1.48 23.16
CA ASN A 491 27.18 -1.19 21.71
C ASN A 491 28.51 -1.25 20.96
N LEU A 492 29.61 -1.62 21.63
CA LEU A 492 30.94 -1.62 21.01
C LEU A 492 31.15 -2.77 20.04
N THR A 493 30.44 -3.88 20.24
CA THR A 493 30.76 -5.17 19.60
C THR A 493 29.49 -5.88 19.14
N LEU A 494 29.48 -6.37 17.90
CA LEU A 494 28.40 -7.25 17.44
C LEU A 494 28.63 -8.68 17.92
N GLN A 495 27.56 -9.37 18.28
CA GLN A 495 27.57 -10.79 18.60
C GLN A 495 26.55 -11.53 17.73
N ILE A 496 26.89 -12.77 17.36
CA ILE A 496 26.04 -13.66 16.57
C ILE A 496 25.85 -14.95 17.36
N ALA A 497 24.63 -15.23 17.80
CA ALA A 497 24.29 -16.38 18.64
C ALA A 497 23.33 -17.34 17.93
N GLU A 498 23.67 -18.63 17.92
CA GLU A 498 22.80 -19.69 17.42
C GLU A 498 21.57 -19.85 18.34
N LEU A 499 20.38 -19.95 17.73
CA LEU A 499 19.15 -20.28 18.42
C LEU A 499 18.96 -21.79 18.50
N THR A 500 18.19 -22.22 19.50
CA THR A 500 17.70 -23.58 19.67
C THR A 500 16.70 -23.97 18.56
N ASP A 501 16.43 -25.26 18.39
CA ASP A 501 15.61 -25.79 17.30
C ASP A 501 14.18 -25.25 17.22
N ASP A 502 13.61 -24.78 18.34
CA ASP A 502 12.29 -24.13 18.41
C ASP A 502 12.36 -22.60 18.20
N TYR A 503 13.57 -22.06 18.03
CA TYR A 503 13.91 -20.64 17.94
C TYR A 503 13.56 -19.81 19.19
N LEU A 504 13.16 -20.45 20.29
CA LEU A 504 12.71 -19.73 21.47
C LEU A 504 13.86 -19.37 22.42
N SER A 505 15.01 -20.05 22.35
CA SER A 505 16.15 -19.80 23.25
C SER A 505 17.48 -19.82 22.50
N HIS A 506 18.57 -19.37 23.13
CA HIS A 506 19.93 -19.48 22.58
C HIS A 506 20.58 -20.83 22.91
N SER A 507 21.41 -21.37 22.01
CA SER A 507 22.06 -22.68 22.18
C SER A 507 23.31 -22.65 23.07
N GLY A 508 23.80 -21.45 23.42
CA GLY A 508 25.10 -21.22 24.04
C GLY A 508 26.26 -21.08 23.05
N LYS A 509 26.07 -21.36 21.75
CA LYS A 509 27.11 -21.10 20.75
C LYS A 509 26.96 -19.70 20.18
N TYR A 510 28.01 -18.89 20.32
CA TYR A 510 28.04 -17.55 19.75
C TYR A 510 29.47 -17.07 19.48
N ILE A 511 29.61 -16.14 18.54
CA ILE A 511 30.86 -15.41 18.27
C ILE A 511 30.69 -13.93 18.57
N ARG A 512 31.81 -13.22 18.69
CA ARG A 512 31.87 -11.75 18.69
C ARG A 512 32.69 -11.25 17.51
N ILE A 513 32.26 -10.17 16.88
CA ILE A 513 32.89 -9.60 15.68
C ILE A 513 33.00 -8.07 15.79
N PHE A 514 34.07 -7.53 15.19
CA PHE A 514 34.39 -6.09 15.18
C PHE A 514 34.36 -5.42 16.57
N PRO A 515 35.10 -5.94 17.56
CA PRO A 515 35.08 -5.38 18.90
C PRO A 515 35.63 -3.95 18.94
N GLY A 516 34.91 -3.05 19.59
CA GLY A 516 35.21 -1.61 19.59
C GLY A 516 34.79 -0.87 18.31
N GLY A 517 34.13 -1.56 17.38
CA GLY A 517 33.72 -0.99 16.09
C GLY A 517 32.49 -0.08 16.17
N HIS A 518 31.62 -0.21 17.18
CA HIS A 518 30.32 0.49 17.23
C HIS A 518 29.47 0.26 15.97
N ASN A 519 29.19 -1.00 15.66
CA ASN A 519 28.27 -1.36 14.58
C ASN A 519 26.88 -1.57 15.18
N GLU A 520 25.90 -0.81 14.69
CA GLU A 520 24.50 -0.84 15.13
C GLU A 520 23.57 -1.23 13.97
N ALA A 521 22.28 -1.37 14.26
CA ALA A 521 21.22 -1.55 13.26
C ALA A 521 21.49 -2.65 12.20
N PRO A 522 21.85 -3.89 12.60
CA PRO A 522 22.27 -4.93 11.68
C PRO A 522 21.13 -5.41 10.77
N ALA A 523 21.40 -5.48 9.46
CA ALA A 523 20.51 -6.07 8.47
C ALA A 523 21.31 -7.07 7.60
N ILE A 524 20.92 -8.34 7.62
CA ILE A 524 21.69 -9.45 7.03
C ILE A 524 20.90 -10.17 5.94
N PHE A 525 21.61 -10.64 4.91
CA PHE A 525 21.11 -11.58 3.92
C PHE A 525 22.24 -12.50 3.44
N LYS A 526 21.87 -13.51 2.65
CA LYS A 526 22.81 -14.46 2.05
C LYS A 526 22.57 -14.54 0.55
N LYS A 527 23.65 -14.54 -0.22
CA LYS A 527 23.65 -14.72 -1.69
C LYS A 527 24.85 -15.58 -2.08
N ASP A 528 24.63 -16.60 -2.90
CA ASP A 528 25.69 -17.50 -3.41
C ASP A 528 26.67 -17.97 -2.32
N ALA A 529 26.12 -18.55 -1.24
CA ALA A 529 26.87 -19.01 -0.05
C ALA A 529 27.66 -17.94 0.73
N THR A 530 27.52 -16.66 0.36
CA THR A 530 28.18 -15.53 1.04
C THR A 530 27.15 -14.77 1.89
N TYR A 531 27.50 -14.52 3.14
CA TYR A 531 26.71 -13.69 4.04
C TYR A 531 27.12 -12.23 3.86
N TRP A 532 26.13 -11.35 3.83
CA TRP A 532 26.28 -9.91 3.68
C TRP A 532 25.46 -9.23 4.78
N MET A 533 26.08 -8.29 5.48
CA MET A 533 25.42 -7.55 6.55
C MET A 533 25.71 -6.06 6.41
N ILE A 534 24.66 -5.25 6.44
CA ILE A 534 24.73 -3.79 6.45
C ILE A 534 24.45 -3.32 7.88
N THR A 535 25.30 -2.42 8.37
CA THR A 535 25.18 -1.80 9.71
C THR A 535 25.33 -0.29 9.61
N SER A 536 24.87 0.42 10.64
CA SER A 536 25.22 1.84 10.86
C SER A 536 26.36 1.97 11.88
N GLY A 537 26.92 3.17 11.98
CA GLY A 537 27.62 3.62 13.19
C GLY A 537 26.66 3.98 14.33
N CYS A 538 27.21 4.40 15.47
CA CYS A 538 26.46 4.76 16.69
C CYS A 538 26.48 6.29 16.94
N THR A 539 25.51 7.03 16.39
CA THR A 539 25.42 8.50 16.49
C THR A 539 24.06 8.99 16.99
N GLY A 540 23.36 8.17 17.78
CA GLY A 540 21.99 8.45 18.18
C GLY A 540 21.06 8.48 16.96
N TRP A 541 20.25 9.52 16.84
CA TRP A 541 19.30 9.70 15.72
C TRP A 541 19.92 10.26 14.44
N GLU A 542 21.11 10.86 14.53
CA GLU A 542 21.75 11.45 13.35
C GLU A 542 22.18 10.36 12.38
N PRO A 543 21.77 10.42 11.09
CA PRO A 543 22.17 9.44 10.10
C PRO A 543 23.68 9.52 9.83
N ASN A 544 24.28 8.38 9.54
CA ASN A 544 25.72 8.24 9.37
C ASN A 544 26.07 7.28 8.23
N LYS A 545 27.38 7.11 8.00
CA LYS A 545 27.91 6.25 6.94
C LYS A 545 27.63 4.77 7.24
N ALA A 546 26.86 4.12 6.36
CA ALA A 546 26.65 2.68 6.42
C ALA A 546 27.96 1.90 6.20
N ARG A 547 27.97 0.66 6.68
CA ARG A 547 29.11 -0.24 6.65
C ARG A 547 28.67 -1.58 6.08
N LEU A 548 29.48 -2.18 5.23
CA LEU A 548 29.23 -3.49 4.66
C LEU A 548 30.17 -4.52 5.29
N LEU A 549 29.61 -5.60 5.79
CA LEU A 549 30.31 -6.71 6.44
C LEU A 549 30.01 -8.00 5.67
N THR A 550 30.99 -8.90 5.57
CA THR A 550 30.79 -10.17 4.85
C THR A 550 31.60 -11.33 5.43
N ALA A 551 31.07 -12.54 5.28
CA ALA A 551 31.69 -13.81 5.65
C ALA A 551 31.23 -14.94 4.72
N THR A 552 31.99 -16.04 4.68
CA THR A 552 31.61 -17.29 4.00
C THR A 552 31.03 -18.33 4.96
N SER A 553 31.06 -18.05 6.26
CA SER A 553 30.43 -18.85 7.32
C SER A 553 29.94 -17.92 8.41
N ILE A 554 28.66 -18.06 8.81
CA ILE A 554 28.02 -17.15 9.77
C ILE A 554 28.71 -17.12 11.13
N MET A 555 29.27 -18.26 11.58
CA MET A 555 30.05 -18.40 12.81
C MET A 555 31.57 -18.29 12.57
N GLY A 556 32.00 -17.89 11.37
CA GLY A 556 33.40 -17.75 10.99
C GLY A 556 33.93 -16.32 11.16
N GLU A 557 35.03 -16.04 10.46
CA GLU A 557 35.64 -14.72 10.42
C GLU A 557 34.88 -13.79 9.46
N TRP A 558 34.65 -12.56 9.91
CA TRP A 558 33.97 -11.51 9.14
C TRP A 558 34.97 -10.43 8.73
N ARG A 559 34.79 -9.86 7.54
CA ARG A 559 35.57 -8.71 7.05
C ARG A 559 34.66 -7.52 6.76
N GLN A 560 35.19 -6.32 6.94
CA GLN A 560 34.53 -5.07 6.59
C GLN A 560 34.97 -4.62 5.20
N LEU A 561 34.01 -4.18 4.40
CA LEU A 561 34.17 -3.56 3.08
C LEU A 561 33.75 -2.07 3.15
N PRO A 562 33.98 -1.28 2.08
CA PRO A 562 33.50 0.09 1.98
C PRO A 562 31.98 0.22 2.13
N ASN A 563 31.52 1.47 2.29
CA ASN A 563 30.10 1.84 2.33
C ASN A 563 29.37 1.28 1.08
N PRO A 564 28.27 0.52 1.24
CA PRO A 564 27.52 -0.01 0.10
C PRO A 564 26.65 1.05 -0.60
N CYS A 565 26.36 2.18 0.07
CA CYS A 565 25.60 3.27 -0.54
C CYS A 565 26.47 4.05 -1.53
N ILE A 566 25.92 4.35 -2.71
CA ILE A 566 26.56 5.17 -3.75
C ILE A 566 25.67 6.36 -4.14
N GLY A 567 26.29 7.41 -4.66
CA GLY A 567 25.59 8.62 -5.12
C GLY A 567 25.44 9.70 -4.05
N LYS A 568 24.53 10.63 -4.29
CA LYS A 568 24.29 11.79 -3.41
C LYS A 568 23.80 11.31 -2.03
N ASP A 569 24.30 11.92 -0.96
CA ASP A 569 23.95 11.63 0.44
C ASP A 569 24.26 10.18 0.92
N ALA A 570 25.06 9.43 0.16
CA ALA A 570 25.51 8.08 0.54
C ALA A 570 26.30 8.02 1.87
N GLU A 571 27.05 9.08 2.20
CA GLU A 571 27.78 9.20 3.48
C GLU A 571 26.86 9.36 4.70
N LYS A 572 25.56 9.59 4.45
CA LYS A 572 24.50 9.60 5.47
C LYS A 572 23.43 8.55 5.16
N THR A 573 23.73 7.54 4.33
CA THR A 573 22.78 6.47 3.99
C THR A 573 21.44 7.04 3.50
N PHE A 574 21.51 8.10 2.68
CA PHE A 574 20.35 8.83 2.14
C PHE A 574 19.43 9.43 3.22
N GLY A 575 19.97 9.70 4.41
CA GLY A 575 19.24 10.17 5.60
C GLY A 575 18.62 9.06 6.45
N GLY A 576 18.84 7.79 6.11
CA GLY A 576 18.28 6.64 6.82
C GLY A 576 19.26 5.89 7.73
N GLN A 577 18.72 4.90 8.43
CA GLN A 577 19.45 3.89 9.20
C GLN A 577 18.89 2.50 8.86
N SER A 578 19.78 1.53 8.59
CA SER A 578 19.40 0.17 8.20
C SER A 578 18.45 -0.50 9.20
N THR A 579 17.53 -1.32 8.70
CA THR A 579 16.56 -2.01 9.56
C THR A 579 16.34 -3.47 9.15
N TYR A 580 16.32 -3.74 7.83
CA TYR A 580 16.14 -5.08 7.29
C TYR A 580 16.62 -5.19 5.84
N ILE A 581 16.87 -6.41 5.39
CA ILE A 581 17.03 -6.75 3.96
C ILE A 581 15.97 -7.80 3.64
N LEU A 582 15.05 -7.49 2.72
CA LEU A 582 14.00 -8.40 2.30
C LEU A 582 14.41 -9.14 1.03
N PRO A 583 14.57 -10.47 1.05
CA PRO A 583 14.60 -11.27 -0.18
C PRO A 583 13.20 -11.27 -0.83
N LEU A 584 13.10 -10.96 -2.12
CA LEU A 584 11.83 -10.96 -2.83
C LEU A 584 11.39 -12.39 -3.15
N SER A 585 10.21 -12.77 -2.66
CA SER A 585 9.67 -14.11 -2.88
C SER A 585 9.38 -14.35 -4.36
N GLY A 586 9.76 -15.51 -4.87
CA GLY A 586 9.62 -15.87 -6.29
C GLY A 586 10.63 -15.21 -7.23
N GLN A 587 11.49 -14.31 -6.74
CA GLN A 587 12.53 -13.64 -7.53
C GLN A 587 13.92 -14.03 -7.03
N LYS A 588 14.66 -14.80 -7.83
CA LYS A 588 16.01 -15.23 -7.45
C LYS A 588 16.94 -14.02 -7.36
N ASP A 589 17.72 -13.96 -6.28
CA ASP A 589 18.79 -12.97 -6.06
C ASP A 589 18.35 -11.50 -6.06
N GLN A 590 17.07 -11.24 -5.82
CA GLN A 590 16.52 -9.89 -5.67
C GLN A 590 16.28 -9.57 -4.21
N PHE A 591 16.83 -8.44 -3.75
CA PHE A 591 16.73 -8.01 -2.35
C PHE A 591 16.37 -6.54 -2.25
N VAL A 592 15.65 -6.18 -1.18
CA VAL A 592 15.27 -4.79 -0.87
C VAL A 592 15.95 -4.36 0.41
N PHE A 593 16.74 -3.30 0.34
CA PHE A 593 17.26 -2.60 1.50
C PHE A 593 16.16 -1.77 2.13
N MET A 594 15.90 -2.00 3.41
CA MET A 594 14.93 -1.26 4.21
C MET A 594 15.67 -0.45 5.28
N ALA A 595 15.33 0.83 5.39
CA ALA A 595 15.85 1.75 6.38
C ALA A 595 14.77 2.70 6.91
N ASP A 596 14.97 3.18 8.12
CA ASP A 596 14.16 4.19 8.78
C ASP A 596 14.83 5.57 8.63
N MET A 597 14.07 6.58 8.20
CA MET A 597 14.46 8.00 8.21
C MET A 597 13.85 8.65 9.44
N TRP A 598 14.58 8.57 10.56
CA TRP A 598 14.11 8.97 11.88
C TRP A 598 13.83 10.47 12.00
N ARG A 599 12.70 10.81 12.63
CA ARG A 599 12.33 12.19 12.97
C ARG A 599 12.15 12.31 14.49
N PRO A 600 13.20 12.63 15.26
CA PRO A 600 13.16 12.53 16.73
C PRO A 600 12.18 13.51 17.40
N GLN A 601 11.75 14.57 16.69
CA GLN A 601 10.72 15.48 17.20
C GLN A 601 9.31 14.87 17.14
N SER A 602 9.08 13.89 16.26
CA SER A 602 7.82 13.15 16.14
C SER A 602 8.07 11.81 15.45
N LEU A 603 8.27 10.76 16.26
CA LEU A 603 8.76 9.48 15.75
C LEU A 603 7.73 8.74 14.89
N SER A 604 6.42 8.92 15.15
CA SER A 604 5.37 8.40 14.27
C SER A 604 5.42 8.96 12.84
N ASP A 605 6.01 10.15 12.66
CA ASP A 605 6.24 10.77 11.36
C ASP A 605 7.60 10.38 10.73
N SER A 606 8.36 9.47 11.35
CA SER A 606 9.55 8.90 10.72
C SER A 606 9.17 8.20 9.42
N ARG A 607 10.03 8.31 8.40
CA ARG A 607 9.73 7.82 7.05
C ARG A 607 10.50 6.54 6.73
N TYR A 608 10.14 5.90 5.62
CA TYR A 608 10.74 4.65 5.18
C TYR A 608 11.57 4.87 3.91
N ILE A 609 12.74 4.25 3.84
CA ILE A 609 13.58 4.18 2.63
C ILE A 609 13.67 2.73 2.23
N TRP A 610 13.02 2.37 1.12
CA TRP A 610 13.14 1.05 0.51
C TRP A 610 13.78 1.19 -0.87
N LEU A 611 14.91 0.53 -1.07
CA LEU A 611 15.70 0.61 -2.29
C LEU A 611 16.16 -0.79 -2.72
N PRO A 612 16.24 -1.08 -4.03
CA PRO A 612 16.81 -2.34 -4.50
C PRO A 612 18.28 -2.48 -4.10
N VAL A 613 18.66 -3.66 -3.64
CA VAL A 613 20.08 -4.04 -3.54
C VAL A 613 20.54 -4.50 -4.91
N ARG A 614 21.55 -3.83 -5.46
CA ARG A 614 22.20 -4.20 -6.72
C ARG A 614 23.55 -4.85 -6.44
N PHE A 615 24.12 -5.53 -7.42
CA PHE A 615 25.40 -6.21 -7.29
C PHE A 615 26.36 -5.77 -8.40
N ASP A 616 27.62 -5.50 -8.04
CA ASP A 616 28.66 -5.22 -9.01
C ASP A 616 29.11 -6.50 -9.74
N GLU A 617 30.04 -6.36 -10.70
CA GLU A 617 30.59 -7.49 -11.45
C GLU A 617 31.26 -8.56 -10.57
N LYS A 618 31.65 -8.21 -9.35
CA LYS A 618 32.27 -9.11 -8.36
C LYS A 618 31.25 -9.73 -7.41
N GLY A 619 29.96 -9.41 -7.56
CA GLY A 619 28.89 -9.85 -6.67
C GLY A 619 28.83 -9.11 -5.33
N THR A 620 29.48 -7.96 -5.20
CA THR A 620 29.43 -7.11 -4.00
C THR A 620 28.15 -6.27 -4.03
N PRO A 621 27.34 -6.24 -2.95
CA PRO A 621 26.12 -5.45 -2.92
C PRO A 621 26.41 -3.94 -2.85
N PHE A 622 25.62 -3.17 -3.58
CA PHE A 622 25.56 -1.71 -3.49
C PHE A 622 24.11 -1.22 -3.56
N ILE A 623 23.87 -0.02 -3.04
CA ILE A 623 22.56 0.62 -2.98
C ILE A 623 22.67 2.01 -3.59
N GLU A 624 21.77 2.31 -4.52
CA GLU A 624 21.67 3.60 -5.20
C GLU A 624 20.28 4.18 -4.95
N TRP A 625 20.22 5.50 -4.75
CA TRP A 625 18.94 6.19 -4.62
C TRP A 625 18.18 6.21 -5.95
N ILE A 626 16.91 5.83 -5.90
CA ILE A 626 15.94 5.99 -6.99
C ILE A 626 14.66 6.58 -6.40
N ASP A 627 14.12 7.63 -7.04
CA ASP A 627 12.99 8.38 -6.49
C ASP A 627 11.73 7.54 -6.40
N ARG A 628 11.51 6.67 -7.39
CA ARG A 628 10.34 5.79 -7.51
C ARG A 628 10.76 4.50 -8.19
N TRP A 629 10.20 3.36 -7.78
CA TRP A 629 10.45 2.07 -8.42
C TRP A 629 9.37 1.05 -8.10
N ASN A 630 9.17 0.08 -9.00
CA ASN A 630 8.25 -1.04 -8.80
C ASN A 630 9.03 -2.27 -8.28
N PRO A 631 8.59 -2.92 -7.18
CA PRO A 631 9.20 -4.15 -6.69
C PRO A 631 8.90 -5.41 -7.52
N TYR A 632 8.03 -5.35 -8.54
CA TYR A 632 7.66 -6.47 -9.42
C TYR A 632 7.84 -6.18 -10.91
#